data_AF-A0ABD7TVQ6-F1
#
_entry.id   AF-A0ABD7TVQ6-F1
#
_cell.length_a   1.000
_cell.length_b   1.000
_cell.length_c   1.000
_cell.angle_alpha   90.00
_cell.angle_beta   90.00
_cell.angle_gamma   90.00
#
_symmetry.space_group_name_H-M   'P 1'
#
loop_
_entity.id
_entity.type
_entity.pdbx_description
1 polymer ?
#
loop_
_entity_poly.entity_id
_entity_poly.type
_entity_poly.pdbx_seq_one_letter_code
_entity_poly.pdbx_strand_id
1 'polypeptide(L)'
;MMRNYYKCTVPLVIASTMTLGLLAPTVDATTTPSSEAPSQVTTAKANVQLTQQQKVALAYYIQGYDQYTFTRNDIQKGKFTVTWMSGEKHVYPLNKITLVKQPKKVNNIELMPGAPKDMVFYQVLPAKGNFATIVGVSNSQVVIGGTQNASSYKDFLKGAKVQDMSTLYQQYHKDTMYSLIANKMVITTTFPK
;
A
#
# COMPACT_ATOMS: atom_id res chain seq x y z
N MET A 1 -22.19 -36.34 -32.61
CA MET A 1 -21.14 -36.90 -31.72
C MET A 1 -21.38 -36.42 -30.30
N MET A 2 -21.19 -37.32 -29.35
CA MET A 2 -21.70 -37.30 -27.98
C MET A 2 -20.98 -36.33 -27.03
N ARG A 3 -21.76 -35.88 -26.04
CA ARG A 3 -21.38 -35.13 -24.82
C ARG A 3 -20.32 -35.88 -24.00
N ASN A 4 -19.53 -35.15 -23.21
CA ASN A 4 -19.32 -35.48 -21.79
C ASN A 4 -18.81 -34.26 -21.00
N TYR A 5 -19.64 -33.84 -20.04
CA TYR A 5 -19.30 -32.94 -18.95
C TYR A 5 -18.91 -33.80 -17.75
N TYR A 6 -17.76 -33.54 -17.14
CA TYR A 6 -17.46 -34.07 -15.81
C TYR A 6 -17.62 -32.98 -14.76
N LYS A 7 -18.71 -33.11 -14.00
CA LYS A 7 -18.91 -32.52 -12.68
C LYS A 7 -18.02 -33.25 -11.68
N CYS A 8 -17.38 -32.52 -10.78
CA CYS A 8 -16.82 -33.11 -9.57
C CYS A 8 -17.48 -32.44 -8.36
N THR A 9 -18.33 -33.19 -7.67
CA THR A 9 -19.05 -32.83 -6.44
C THR A 9 -18.87 -33.98 -5.47
N VAL A 10 -18.26 -33.78 -4.28
CA VAL A 10 -18.51 -34.58 -3.05
C VAL A 10 -17.79 -33.92 -1.85
N PRO A 11 -18.18 -34.14 -0.57
CA PRO A 11 -19.45 -33.84 0.08
C PRO A 11 -19.31 -32.91 1.30
N LEU A 12 -20.47 -32.37 1.72
CA LEU A 12 -20.75 -31.82 3.03
C LEU A 12 -20.86 -32.97 4.07
N VAL A 13 -20.20 -32.86 5.22
CA VAL A 13 -20.47 -33.70 6.40
C VAL A 13 -20.88 -32.81 7.55
N ILE A 14 -22.12 -33.02 8.01
CA ILE A 14 -22.68 -32.50 9.28
C ILE A 14 -22.88 -33.72 10.19
N ALA A 15 -22.35 -33.67 11.40
CA ALA A 15 -22.77 -34.45 12.56
C ALA A 15 -22.32 -33.66 13.80
N SER A 16 -23.20 -32.96 14.51
CA SER A 16 -24.24 -33.41 15.45
C SER A 16 -23.79 -33.21 16.90
N THR A 17 -24.69 -32.57 17.63
CA THR A 17 -24.66 -32.08 19.01
C THR A 17 -24.48 -33.20 20.04
N MET A 18 -23.75 -32.92 21.13
CA MET A 18 -24.00 -33.58 22.41
C MET A 18 -24.30 -32.54 23.48
N THR A 19 -25.58 -32.49 23.84
CA THR A 19 -26.09 -31.91 25.08
C THR A 19 -25.96 -32.98 26.17
N LEU A 20 -25.37 -32.64 27.31
CA LEU A 20 -25.55 -33.40 28.55
C LEU A 20 -26.00 -32.43 29.65
N GLY A 21 -27.13 -32.73 30.27
CA GLY A 21 -27.83 -31.88 31.20
C GLY A 21 -27.34 -31.96 32.66
N LEU A 22 -27.57 -30.84 33.35
CA LEU A 22 -28.04 -30.65 34.73
C LEU A 22 -27.60 -31.62 35.84
N LEU A 23 -26.94 -31.06 36.85
CA LEU A 23 -27.30 -31.25 38.27
C LEU A 23 -27.02 -29.93 39.02
N ALA A 24 -28.06 -29.35 39.61
CA ALA A 24 -27.97 -28.29 40.60
C ALA A 24 -27.69 -28.90 42.00
N PRO A 25 -27.19 -28.10 42.94
CA PRO A 25 -27.99 -27.88 44.14
C PRO A 25 -28.08 -26.40 44.57
N THR A 26 -29.24 -26.05 45.12
CA THR A 26 -29.58 -24.92 46.00
C THR A 26 -28.83 -25.07 47.34
N VAL A 27 -28.41 -24.08 48.15
CA VAL A 27 -29.03 -22.85 48.67
C VAL A 27 -27.96 -22.00 49.42
N ASP A 28 -28.22 -20.69 49.46
CA ASP A 28 -27.97 -19.69 50.51
C ASP A 28 -26.63 -18.96 50.79
N ALA A 29 -26.83 -17.63 50.90
CA ALA A 29 -26.15 -16.59 51.68
C ALA A 29 -24.81 -15.96 51.22
N THR A 30 -24.98 -14.77 50.63
CA THR A 30 -24.27 -13.51 50.97
C THR A 30 -22.77 -13.38 50.61
N THR A 31 -22.48 -12.58 49.57
CA THR A 31 -21.51 -11.46 49.52
C THR A 31 -20.94 -11.29 48.10
N THR A 32 -21.36 -10.25 47.38
CA THR A 32 -20.60 -9.57 46.31
C THR A 32 -19.60 -8.63 47.02
N PRO A 33 -18.37 -8.32 46.52
CA PRO A 33 -18.14 -7.92 45.13
C PRO A 33 -16.81 -8.36 44.48
N SER A 34 -16.77 -8.37 43.14
CA SER A 34 -15.84 -7.56 42.32
C SER A 34 -15.60 -8.18 40.94
N SER A 35 -16.23 -7.56 39.94
CA SER A 35 -15.80 -7.37 38.54
C SER A 35 -14.66 -8.21 37.94
N GLU A 36 -14.98 -9.10 37.01
CA GLU A 36 -14.15 -9.39 35.83
C GLU A 36 -15.01 -9.44 34.56
N ALA A 37 -14.99 -8.34 33.80
CA ALA A 37 -15.37 -8.33 32.39
C ALA A 37 -14.16 -8.83 31.57
N PRO A 38 -14.36 -9.65 30.52
CA PRO A 38 -13.25 -10.28 29.81
C PRO A 38 -12.36 -9.23 29.13
N SER A 39 -11.06 -9.39 29.36
CA SER A 39 -9.98 -8.50 28.98
C SER A 39 -10.08 -8.03 27.53
N GLN A 40 -10.10 -6.71 27.36
CA GLN A 40 -9.85 -6.06 26.09
C GLN A 40 -8.48 -6.50 25.58
N VAL A 41 -8.47 -7.14 24.41
CA VAL A 41 -7.28 -7.27 23.57
C VAL A 41 -6.80 -5.85 23.31
N THR A 42 -5.76 -5.43 24.03
CA THR A 42 -5.06 -4.19 23.76
C THR A 42 -4.27 -4.44 22.48
N THR A 43 -4.88 -4.16 21.34
CA THR A 43 -4.17 -4.00 20.07
C THR A 43 -3.31 -2.75 20.24
N ALA A 44 -2.12 -2.92 20.82
CA ALA A 44 -1.08 -1.91 20.82
C ALA A 44 -0.70 -1.67 19.36
N LYS A 45 -1.37 -0.70 18.71
CA LYS A 45 -0.85 -0.03 17.53
C LYS A 45 0.48 0.56 17.96
N ALA A 46 1.57 -0.15 17.71
CA ALA A 46 2.89 0.45 17.68
C ALA A 46 2.77 1.66 16.74
N ASN A 47 2.82 2.86 17.31
CA ASN A 47 2.73 4.11 16.58
C ASN A 47 4.07 4.33 15.89
N VAL A 48 4.40 3.46 14.94
CA VAL A 48 5.67 3.50 14.22
C VAL A 48 5.65 4.75 13.34
N GLN A 49 6.43 5.74 13.74
CA GLN A 49 6.57 6.97 12.98
C GLN A 49 7.52 6.73 11.80
N LEU A 50 6.95 6.40 10.64
CA LEU A 50 7.70 6.16 9.41
C LEU A 50 8.23 7.47 8.81
N THR A 51 9.47 7.43 8.32
CA THR A 51 10.02 8.49 7.48
C THR A 51 9.26 8.58 6.15
N GLN A 52 9.39 9.70 5.43
CA GLN A 52 8.71 9.85 4.14
C GLN A 52 9.22 8.83 3.10
N GLN A 53 10.52 8.57 3.05
CA GLN A 53 11.11 7.53 2.20
C GLN A 53 10.56 6.16 2.55
N GLN A 54 10.43 5.84 3.83
CA GLN A 54 9.82 4.60 4.31
C GLN A 54 8.36 4.48 3.90
N LYS A 55 7.58 5.56 3.94
CA LYS A 55 6.19 5.55 3.45
C LYS A 55 6.13 5.32 1.94
N VAL A 56 6.99 6.00 1.18
CA VAL A 56 7.04 5.85 -0.29
C VAL A 56 7.55 4.47 -0.70
N ALA A 57 8.49 3.88 0.05
CA ALA A 57 8.99 2.53 -0.21
C ALA A 57 7.89 1.46 -0.12
N LEU A 58 6.89 1.64 0.76
CA LEU A 58 5.73 0.76 0.82
C LEU A 58 4.87 0.81 -0.46
N ALA A 59 4.86 1.94 -1.18
CA ALA A 59 4.15 2.07 -2.46
C ALA A 59 4.62 1.05 -3.52
N TYR A 60 5.89 0.62 -3.44
CA TYR A 60 6.50 -0.33 -4.38
C TYR A 60 6.09 -1.79 -4.13
N TYR A 61 5.26 -2.04 -3.12
CA TYR A 61 4.60 -3.34 -2.89
C TYR A 61 3.19 -3.40 -3.49
N ILE A 62 2.68 -2.28 -4.03
CA ILE A 62 1.38 -2.22 -4.68
C ILE A 62 1.46 -2.96 -6.03
N GLN A 63 0.71 -4.05 -6.15
CA GLN A 63 0.74 -4.92 -7.33
C GLN A 63 0.00 -4.32 -8.53
N GLY A 64 0.43 -4.72 -9.74
CA GLY A 64 -0.22 -4.36 -11.00
C GLY A 64 -0.11 -2.88 -11.32
N TYR A 65 1.01 -2.26 -10.95
CA TYR A 65 1.33 -0.86 -11.25
C TYR A 65 2.72 -0.68 -11.90
N ASP A 66 3.33 -1.80 -12.29
CA ASP A 66 4.71 -1.92 -12.77
C ASP A 66 4.99 -1.15 -14.06
N GLN A 67 3.96 -0.87 -14.85
CA GLN A 67 4.06 -0.09 -16.09
C GLN A 67 4.32 1.40 -15.83
N TYR A 68 4.00 1.88 -14.64
CA TYR A 68 4.07 3.30 -14.29
C TYR A 68 5.15 3.63 -13.25
N THR A 69 5.91 2.66 -12.76
CA THR A 69 7.01 2.89 -11.80
C THR A 69 8.08 1.80 -11.93
N PHE A 70 9.18 1.94 -11.19
CA PHE A 70 10.18 0.88 -11.08
C PHE A 70 9.63 -0.31 -10.33
N THR A 71 9.88 -1.52 -10.83
CA THR A 71 9.57 -2.74 -10.09
C THR A 71 10.62 -2.99 -9.01
N ARG A 72 10.29 -3.80 -8.00
CA ARG A 72 11.27 -4.24 -7.00
C ARG A 72 12.51 -4.91 -7.65
N ASN A 73 12.30 -5.65 -8.74
CA ASN A 73 13.37 -6.27 -9.53
C ASN A 73 14.25 -5.24 -10.26
N ASP A 74 13.66 -4.16 -10.80
CA ASP A 74 14.43 -3.06 -11.42
C ASP A 74 15.36 -2.40 -10.37
N ILE A 75 14.82 -2.15 -9.18
CA ILE A 75 15.53 -1.53 -8.06
C ILE A 75 16.65 -2.43 -7.56
N GLN A 76 16.38 -3.73 -7.38
CA GLN A 76 17.36 -4.72 -6.96
C GLN A 76 18.51 -4.86 -7.95
N LYS A 77 18.20 -4.90 -9.27
CA LYS A 77 19.22 -5.00 -10.33
C LYS A 77 19.94 -3.68 -10.60
N GLY A 78 19.45 -2.57 -10.04
CA GLY A 78 20.00 -1.25 -10.29
C GLY A 78 19.86 -0.80 -11.74
N LYS A 79 18.83 -1.27 -12.46
CA LYS A 79 18.55 -0.88 -13.85
C LYS A 79 17.09 -1.05 -14.19
N PHE A 80 16.58 -0.25 -15.11
CA PHE A 80 15.19 -0.30 -15.59
C PHE A 80 15.13 -0.21 -17.11
N THR A 81 14.06 -0.75 -17.68
CA THR A 81 13.80 -0.71 -19.12
C THR A 81 12.70 0.28 -19.44
N VAL A 82 12.91 1.10 -20.47
CA VAL A 82 11.91 1.97 -21.08
C VAL A 82 11.67 1.49 -22.51
N THR A 83 10.41 1.41 -22.91
CA THR A 83 10.03 1.15 -24.30
C THR A 83 9.71 2.48 -24.96
N TRP A 84 10.47 2.87 -25.99
CA TRP A 84 10.24 4.09 -26.76
C TRP A 84 9.05 3.92 -27.71
N MET A 85 8.57 5.03 -28.28
CA MET A 85 7.43 5.01 -29.23
C MET A 85 7.71 4.16 -30.48
N SER A 86 8.98 3.97 -30.85
CA SER A 86 9.42 3.07 -31.93
C SER A 86 9.28 1.57 -31.58
N GLY A 87 8.96 1.23 -30.33
CA GLY A 87 9.01 -0.13 -29.81
C GLY A 87 10.41 -0.56 -29.32
N GLU A 88 11.43 0.28 -29.54
CA GLU A 88 12.79 0.01 -29.07
C GLU A 88 12.87 0.02 -27.54
N LYS A 89 13.63 -0.94 -26.99
CA LYS A 89 13.83 -1.08 -25.54
C LYS A 89 15.20 -0.56 -25.15
N HIS A 90 15.20 0.45 -24.29
CA HIS A 90 16.41 1.04 -23.73
C HIS A 90 16.56 0.67 -22.25
N VAL A 91 17.77 0.30 -21.85
CA VAL A 91 18.09 -0.05 -20.47
C VAL A 91 18.91 1.07 -19.84
N TYR A 92 18.43 1.60 -18.72
CA TYR A 92 19.08 2.70 -18.00
C TYR A 92 19.50 2.26 -16.60
N PRO A 93 20.60 2.80 -16.06
CA PRO A 93 20.98 2.56 -14.67
C PRO A 93 19.98 3.20 -13.70
N LEU A 94 19.69 2.49 -12.60
CA LEU A 94 18.85 2.93 -11.48
C LEU A 94 19.68 3.01 -10.19
N ASN A 95 20.57 3.99 -10.15
CA ASN A 95 21.45 4.19 -9.01
C ASN A 95 20.69 4.77 -7.81
N LYS A 96 19.82 5.74 -8.09
CA LYS A 96 18.99 6.44 -7.10
C LYS A 96 17.57 6.67 -7.63
N ILE A 97 16.63 6.85 -6.71
CA ILE A 97 15.24 7.25 -6.97
C ILE A 97 15.06 8.65 -6.40
N THR A 98 14.88 9.65 -7.24
CA THR A 98 14.66 11.02 -6.77
C THR A 98 13.17 11.26 -6.56
N LEU A 99 12.80 11.73 -5.38
CA LEU A 99 11.43 12.09 -5.00
C LEU A 99 11.32 13.62 -4.93
N VAL A 100 10.82 14.23 -6.00
CA VAL A 100 10.61 15.68 -6.06
C VAL A 100 9.30 16.02 -5.37
N LYS A 101 9.38 16.60 -4.16
CA LYS A 101 8.22 17.00 -3.37
C LYS A 101 7.40 18.04 -4.15
N GLN A 102 6.13 17.72 -4.37
CA GLN A 102 5.21 18.62 -5.04
C GLN A 102 4.67 19.65 -4.04
N PRO A 103 4.58 20.94 -4.42
CA PRO A 103 3.98 21.95 -3.56
C PRO A 103 2.48 21.66 -3.39
N LYS A 104 1.89 22.10 -2.27
CA LYS A 104 0.43 22.01 -2.08
C LYS A 104 -0.33 23.07 -2.88
N LYS A 105 0.33 24.19 -3.21
CA LYS A 105 -0.25 25.29 -3.96
C LYS A 105 0.78 25.89 -4.92
N VAL A 106 0.31 26.35 -6.07
CA VAL A 106 1.08 27.17 -7.01
C VAL A 106 0.22 28.37 -7.38
N ASN A 107 0.75 29.58 -7.22
CA ASN A 107 0.02 30.83 -7.49
C ASN A 107 -1.36 30.88 -6.80
N ASN A 108 -1.41 30.47 -5.52
CA ASN A 108 -2.63 30.35 -4.70
C ASN A 108 -3.66 29.28 -5.15
N ILE A 109 -3.39 28.55 -6.23
CA ILE A 109 -4.23 27.43 -6.69
C ILE A 109 -3.79 26.16 -5.97
N GLU A 110 -4.73 25.46 -5.33
CA GLU A 110 -4.48 24.16 -4.70
C GLU A 110 -4.16 23.09 -5.74
N LEU A 111 -3.07 22.37 -5.52
CA LEU A 111 -2.70 21.21 -6.31
C LEU A 111 -3.31 19.96 -5.66
N MET A 112 -3.84 19.06 -6.50
CA MET A 112 -4.52 17.83 -6.06
C MET A 112 -5.67 18.10 -5.06
N PRO A 113 -6.61 19.03 -5.35
CA PRO A 113 -7.76 19.26 -4.47
C PRO A 113 -8.53 17.97 -4.24
N GLY A 114 -9.01 17.81 -2.99
CA GLY A 114 -9.72 16.61 -2.52
C GLY A 114 -8.80 15.49 -2.00
N ALA A 115 -7.48 15.68 -1.99
CA ALA A 115 -6.58 14.76 -1.30
C ALA A 115 -6.70 14.88 0.24
N PRO A 116 -6.38 13.81 1.00
CA PRO A 116 -6.26 13.90 2.46
C PRO A 116 -5.31 15.03 2.89
N LYS A 117 -5.68 15.76 3.95
CA LYS A 117 -5.01 17.00 4.36
C LYS A 117 -3.52 16.81 4.70
N ASP A 118 -3.17 15.66 5.27
CA ASP A 118 -1.81 15.28 5.67
C ASP A 118 -1.02 14.61 4.54
N MET A 119 -1.61 14.46 3.34
CA MET A 119 -0.93 13.85 2.21
C MET A 119 0.19 14.73 1.67
N VAL A 120 1.32 14.08 1.35
CA VAL A 120 2.45 14.70 0.65
C VAL A 120 2.65 13.95 -0.66
N PHE A 121 2.75 14.70 -1.75
CA PHE A 121 2.97 14.16 -3.08
C PHE A 121 4.41 14.32 -3.51
N TYR A 122 4.92 13.31 -4.21
CA TYR A 122 6.25 13.28 -4.79
C TYR A 122 6.16 12.86 -6.24
N GLN A 123 6.86 13.56 -7.13
CA GLN A 123 7.14 13.06 -8.47
C GLN A 123 8.41 12.21 -8.40
N VAL A 124 8.32 11.00 -8.94
CA VAL A 124 9.42 10.03 -8.98
C VAL A 124 10.22 10.25 -10.26
N LEU A 125 11.55 10.32 -10.11
CA LEU A 125 12.51 10.37 -11.20
C LEU A 125 13.58 9.27 -11.07
N PRO A 126 14.13 8.77 -12.20
CA PRO A 126 13.75 9.12 -13.58
C PRO A 126 12.35 8.64 -13.96
N ALA A 127 11.77 9.21 -15.03
CA ALA A 127 10.48 8.74 -15.54
C ALA A 127 10.67 7.45 -16.34
N LYS A 128 9.74 6.49 -16.19
CA LYS A 128 9.75 5.22 -16.94
C LYS A 128 9.03 5.29 -18.29
N GLY A 129 8.39 6.42 -18.60
CA GLY A 129 7.67 6.64 -19.85
C GLY A 129 7.22 8.08 -20.00
N ASN A 130 6.37 8.33 -20.99
CA ASN A 130 5.83 9.66 -21.29
C ASN A 130 4.68 10.07 -20.33
N PHE A 131 4.92 9.95 -19.03
CA PHE A 131 4.01 10.32 -17.94
C PHE A 131 4.82 10.67 -16.69
N ALA A 132 4.26 11.49 -15.81
CA ALA A 132 4.79 11.69 -14.47
C ALA A 132 4.34 10.54 -13.56
N THR A 133 5.29 9.91 -12.88
CA THR A 133 4.99 8.98 -11.78
C THR A 133 4.83 9.78 -10.51
N ILE A 134 3.65 9.76 -9.91
CA ILE A 134 3.33 10.48 -8.67
C ILE A 134 3.08 9.46 -7.55
N VAL A 135 3.68 9.69 -6.39
CA VAL A 135 3.38 8.96 -5.16
C VAL A 135 2.86 9.94 -4.12
N GLY A 136 1.67 9.68 -3.59
CA GLY A 136 1.10 10.38 -2.45
C GLY A 136 1.19 9.52 -1.19
N VAL A 137 1.68 10.07 -0.09
CA VAL A 137 1.75 9.37 1.21
C VAL A 137 1.13 10.22 2.31
N SER A 138 0.29 9.60 3.13
CA SER A 138 -0.26 10.18 4.35
C SER A 138 0.09 9.32 5.56
N ASN A 139 -0.56 9.51 6.70
CA ASN A 139 -0.47 8.58 7.82
C ASN A 139 -1.33 7.32 7.64
N SER A 140 -2.41 7.39 6.84
CA SER A 140 -3.37 6.30 6.66
C SER A 140 -3.19 5.53 5.36
N GLN A 141 -2.73 6.18 4.28
CA GLN A 141 -2.71 5.57 2.97
C GLN A 141 -1.51 5.99 2.14
N VAL A 142 -1.22 5.16 1.16
CA VAL A 142 -0.29 5.45 0.08
C VAL A 142 -1.02 5.29 -1.25
N VAL A 143 -0.71 6.16 -2.18
CA VAL A 143 -1.22 6.14 -3.54
C VAL A 143 -0.06 6.26 -4.51
N ILE A 144 -0.04 5.42 -5.55
CA ILE A 144 0.95 5.49 -6.62
C ILE A 144 0.24 5.50 -7.97
N GLY A 145 0.64 6.43 -8.83
CA GLY A 145 -0.07 6.75 -10.05
C GLY A 145 0.84 7.28 -11.14
N GLY A 146 0.38 7.17 -12.37
CA GLY A 146 1.02 7.65 -13.60
C GLY A 146 0.05 8.62 -14.23
N THR A 147 0.48 9.85 -14.45
CA THR A 147 -0.40 10.89 -14.99
C THR A 147 0.34 11.78 -15.98
N GLN A 148 -0.35 12.17 -17.03
CA GLN A 148 0.11 13.24 -17.92
C GLN A 148 -0.47 14.59 -17.49
N ASN A 149 -1.72 14.59 -17.02
CA ASN A 149 -2.43 15.76 -16.50
C ASN A 149 -3.44 15.30 -15.46
N ALA A 150 -3.24 15.65 -14.19
CA ALA A 150 -4.23 15.46 -13.14
C ALA A 150 -4.50 16.81 -12.48
N SER A 151 -5.72 17.31 -12.65
CA SER A 151 -6.20 18.58 -12.07
C SER A 151 -6.78 18.41 -10.67
N SER A 152 -7.14 17.19 -10.26
CA SER A 152 -7.69 16.88 -8.95
C SER A 152 -7.20 15.54 -8.43
N TYR A 153 -7.35 15.31 -7.12
CA TYR A 153 -7.06 14.01 -6.53
C TYR A 153 -7.94 12.91 -7.15
N LYS A 154 -9.23 13.19 -7.39
CA LYS A 154 -10.16 12.27 -8.05
C LYS A 154 -9.70 11.90 -9.47
N ASP A 155 -9.18 12.87 -10.23
CA ASP A 155 -8.66 12.62 -11.58
C ASP A 155 -7.37 11.78 -11.54
N PHE A 156 -6.50 12.07 -10.57
CA PHE A 156 -5.29 11.27 -10.34
C PHE A 156 -5.64 9.80 -10.03
N LEU A 157 -6.68 9.56 -9.22
CA LEU A 157 -7.13 8.20 -8.87
C LEU A 157 -7.59 7.35 -10.07
N LYS A 158 -7.97 7.95 -11.20
CA LYS A 158 -8.34 7.19 -12.42
C LYS A 158 -7.16 6.38 -12.98
N GLY A 159 -5.95 6.87 -12.77
CA GLY A 159 -4.70 6.23 -13.16
C GLY A 159 -3.79 6.02 -11.96
N ALA A 160 -4.34 5.66 -10.80
CA ALA A 160 -3.54 5.37 -9.61
C ALA A 160 -4.13 4.21 -8.80
N LYS A 161 -3.32 3.64 -7.91
CA LYS A 161 -3.74 2.64 -6.93
C LYS A 161 -3.52 3.16 -5.53
N VAL A 162 -4.53 2.98 -4.68
CA VAL A 162 -4.50 3.34 -3.25
C VAL A 162 -4.44 2.08 -2.42
N GLN A 163 -3.62 2.09 -1.37
CA GLN A 163 -3.53 1.02 -0.37
C GLN A 163 -3.40 1.61 1.03
N ASP A 164 -3.87 0.86 2.02
CA ASP A 164 -3.76 1.20 3.43
C ASP A 164 -2.30 1.08 3.91
N MET A 165 -1.81 2.13 4.56
CA MET A 165 -0.41 2.24 5.00
C MET A 165 -0.09 1.20 6.09
N SER A 166 -1.02 0.98 7.02
CA SER A 166 -0.83 0.04 8.12
C SER A 166 -0.73 -1.39 7.61
N THR A 167 -1.59 -1.77 6.66
CA THR A 167 -1.62 -3.09 6.03
C THR A 167 -0.31 -3.39 5.33
N LEU A 168 0.17 -2.45 4.49
CA LEU A 168 1.45 -2.60 3.80
C LEU A 168 2.61 -2.69 4.79
N TYR A 169 2.62 -1.84 5.82
CA TYR A 169 3.69 -1.85 6.82
C TYR A 169 3.72 -3.18 7.57
N GLN A 170 2.59 -3.66 8.10
CA GLN A 170 2.54 -4.94 8.81
C GLN A 170 3.02 -6.11 7.96
N GLN A 171 2.67 -6.10 6.67
CA GLN A 171 3.03 -7.19 5.76
C GLN A 171 4.51 -7.15 5.32
N TYR A 172 5.11 -5.98 5.16
CA TYR A 172 6.40 -5.86 4.44
C TYR A 172 7.53 -5.15 5.21
N HIS A 173 7.31 -4.65 6.43
CA HIS A 173 8.34 -3.90 7.17
C HIS A 173 9.63 -4.69 7.46
N LYS A 174 9.56 -6.03 7.46
CA LYS A 174 10.72 -6.92 7.66
C LYS A 174 11.38 -7.38 6.35
N ASP A 175 10.80 -7.05 5.20
CA ASP A 175 11.37 -7.43 3.91
C ASP A 175 12.66 -6.62 3.66
N THR A 176 13.77 -7.29 3.37
CA THR A 176 15.04 -6.62 3.05
C THR A 176 14.91 -5.64 1.86
N MET A 177 14.03 -5.93 0.90
CA MET A 177 13.75 -5.04 -0.21
C MET A 177 13.12 -3.72 0.25
N TYR A 178 12.35 -3.72 1.34
CA TYR A 178 11.74 -2.50 1.88
C TYR A 178 12.81 -1.48 2.28
N SER A 179 13.80 -1.92 3.05
CA SER A 179 14.94 -1.09 3.44
C SER A 179 15.80 -0.68 2.25
N LEU A 180 16.04 -1.60 1.31
CA LEU A 180 16.82 -1.32 0.10
C LEU A 180 16.18 -0.21 -0.74
N ILE A 181 14.85 -0.28 -0.94
CA ILE A 181 14.09 0.71 -1.71
C ILE A 181 14.17 2.08 -1.02
N ALA A 182 13.90 2.13 0.29
CA ALA A 182 13.95 3.37 1.06
C ALA A 182 15.34 4.04 1.01
N ASN A 183 16.41 3.25 1.09
CA ASN A 183 17.79 3.74 1.05
C ASN A 183 18.22 4.27 -0.32
N LYS A 184 17.57 3.86 -1.41
CA LYS A 184 17.81 4.40 -2.76
C LYS A 184 17.12 5.74 -3.00
N MET A 185 16.24 6.18 -2.10
CA MET A 185 15.44 7.38 -2.29
C MET A 185 16.13 8.64 -1.78
N VAL A 186 16.09 9.69 -2.59
CA VAL A 186 16.54 11.04 -2.22
C VAL A 186 15.39 12.00 -2.42
N ILE A 187 14.98 12.71 -1.36
CA ILE A 187 13.93 13.72 -1.43
C ILE A 187 14.53 15.07 -1.82
N THR A 188 13.92 15.74 -2.79
CA THR A 188 14.27 17.12 -3.18
C THR A 188 13.01 17.98 -3.23
N THR A 189 13.16 19.30 -3.20
CA THR A 189 12.07 20.27 -3.39
C THR A 189 12.04 20.87 -4.79
N THR A 190 13.10 20.65 -5.57
CA THR A 190 13.25 21.11 -6.94
C THR A 190 13.67 19.95 -7.83
N PHE A 191 13.40 20.08 -9.13
CA PHE A 191 13.89 19.14 -10.11
C PHE A 191 15.42 19.22 -10.21
N PRO A 192 16.11 18.08 -10.31
CA PRO A 192 17.53 18.07 -10.59
C PRO A 192 17.79 18.79 -11.93
N LYS A 193 18.84 19.62 -11.95
CA LYS A 193 19.33 20.28 -13.16
C LYS A 193 20.04 19.30 -14.09
#